data_AF-A0A4R9WVR2-F1
#
_entry.id   AF-A0A4R9WVR2-F1
#
_cell.length_a   1.000
_cell.length_b   1.000
_cell.length_c   1.000
_cell.angle_alpha   90.00
_cell.angle_beta   90.00
_cell.angle_gamma   90.00
#
_symmetry.space_group_name_H-M   'P 1'
#
loop_
_entity.id
_entity.type
_entity.pdbx_description
1 polymer ?
#
loop_
_entity_poly.entity_id
_entity_poly.type
_entity_poly.pdbx_seq_one_letter_code
_entity_poly.pdbx_strand_id
1 'polypeptide(L)'
;AKAGAKTTLLPGGEVFSALEKGTIDAADYTGPAVNWALGFQQVTKYISMGPPGLMSVYQPVDLMDFAVNMNVWNQLPDKLKKFVEDEIQVYSNTHFGAIQKADMEAWHKFTDAGIEINRLGPEDL
;
A
#
# COMPACT_ATOMS: atom_id res chain seq x y z
N ALA A 1 10.51 -0.55 19.79
CA ALA A 1 10.68 -1.11 18.44
C ALA A 1 11.96 -1.96 18.41
N LYS A 2 11.93 -3.17 17.81
CA LYS A 2 13.12 -4.04 17.75
C LYS A 2 14.20 -3.51 16.78
N ALA A 3 13.79 -2.80 15.72
CA ALA A 3 14.67 -2.20 14.73
C ALA A 3 15.04 -0.72 15.00
N GLY A 4 14.72 -0.17 16.19
CA GLY A 4 15.14 1.18 16.60
C GLY A 4 14.33 2.37 16.06
N ALA A 5 13.46 2.19 15.05
CA ALA A 5 12.60 3.26 14.55
C ALA A 5 11.49 3.67 15.54
N LYS A 6 11.15 4.97 15.59
CA LYS A 6 9.95 5.47 16.28
C LYS A 6 8.78 5.49 15.30
N THR A 7 7.66 4.87 15.67
CA THR A 7 6.48 4.79 14.80
C THR A 7 5.39 5.77 15.21
N THR A 8 4.66 6.27 14.21
CA THR A 8 3.47 7.11 14.38
C THR A 8 2.41 6.61 13.39
N LEU A 9 1.16 6.51 13.85
CA LEU A 9 0.03 6.16 12.97
C LEU A 9 -0.55 7.43 12.36
N LEU A 10 -0.61 7.50 11.04
CA LEU A 10 -1.22 8.59 10.29
C LEU A 10 -2.14 8.02 9.21
N PRO A 11 -3.28 8.67 8.92
CA PRO A 11 -4.07 8.34 7.74
C PRO A 11 -3.32 8.75 6.47
N GLY A 12 -3.55 8.04 5.36
CA GLY A 12 -2.83 8.24 4.10
C GLY A 12 -2.83 9.68 3.58
N GLY A 13 -3.94 10.40 3.75
CA GLY A 13 -4.07 11.79 3.34
C GLY A 13 -3.18 12.78 4.10
N GLU A 14 -2.62 12.39 5.25
CA GLU A 14 -1.76 13.24 6.07
C GLU A 14 -0.27 12.98 5.82
N VAL A 15 0.09 11.82 5.24
CA VAL A 15 1.49 11.38 5.04
C VAL A 15 2.31 12.38 4.24
N PHE A 16 1.77 12.89 3.12
CA PHE A 16 2.47 13.89 2.31
C PHE A 16 2.85 15.12 3.14
N SER A 17 1.88 15.70 3.86
CA SER A 17 2.10 16.91 4.65
C SER A 17 3.04 16.67 5.84
N ALA A 18 3.04 15.45 6.39
CA ALA A 18 3.93 15.07 7.48
C ALA A 18 5.38 14.93 7.00
N LEU A 19 5.59 14.38 5.80
CA LEU A 19 6.90 14.34 5.13
C LEU A 19 7.37 15.75 4.75
N GLU A 20 6.50 16.55 4.13
CA GLU A 20 6.81 17.93 3.71
C GLU A 20 7.26 18.81 4.88
N LYS A 21 6.61 18.67 6.04
CA LYS A 21 6.92 19.43 7.26
C LYS A 21 8.07 18.83 8.09
N GLY A 22 8.56 17.64 7.72
CA GLY A 22 9.58 16.91 8.49
C GLY A 22 9.10 16.42 9.85
N THR A 23 7.80 16.20 10.03
CA THR A 23 7.24 15.59 11.25
C THR A 23 7.55 14.09 11.31
N ILE A 24 7.71 13.46 10.15
CA ILE A 24 8.20 12.09 9.98
C ILE A 24 9.33 12.09 8.94
N ASP A 25 10.30 11.19 9.11
CA ASP A 25 11.46 11.09 8.23
C ASP A 25 11.24 10.12 7.05
N ALA A 26 10.36 9.14 7.25
CA ALA A 26 10.01 8.11 6.28
C ALA A 26 8.56 7.67 6.48
N ALA A 27 7.96 7.11 5.43
CA ALA A 27 6.60 6.60 5.49
C ALA A 27 6.49 5.28 4.71
N ASP A 28 5.68 4.39 5.27
CA ASP A 28 5.00 3.32 4.55
C ASP A 28 3.60 3.82 4.17
N TYR A 29 3.06 3.32 3.05
CA TYR A 29 1.64 3.44 2.77
C TYR A 29 1.10 2.25 1.95
N THR A 30 1.38 2.21 0.65
CA THR A 30 0.90 1.17 -0.28
C THR A 30 1.94 0.88 -1.37
N GLY A 31 1.51 0.45 -2.56
CA GLY A 31 2.35 0.26 -3.74
C GLY A 31 2.71 1.55 -4.50
N PRO A 32 3.63 1.46 -5.48
CA PRO A 32 4.17 2.60 -6.21
C PRO A 32 3.10 3.44 -6.92
N ALA A 33 2.04 2.86 -7.50
CA ALA A 33 1.05 3.62 -8.25
C ALA A 33 0.26 4.58 -7.37
N VAL A 34 -0.22 4.08 -6.23
CA VAL A 34 -1.00 4.88 -5.28
C VAL A 34 -0.10 5.91 -4.60
N ASN A 35 1.11 5.52 -4.19
CA ASN A 35 2.07 6.45 -3.58
C ASN A 35 2.46 7.59 -4.54
N TRP A 36 2.58 7.30 -5.84
CA TRP A 36 2.80 8.32 -6.88
C TRP A 36 1.61 9.27 -7.01
N ALA A 37 0.39 8.73 -7.01
CA ALA A 37 -0.84 9.51 -7.08
C ALA A 37 -1.01 10.43 -5.86
N LEU A 38 -0.49 10.03 -4.70
CA LEU A 38 -0.43 10.83 -3.48
C LEU A 38 0.72 11.85 -3.46
N GLY A 39 1.60 11.84 -4.46
CA GLY A 39 2.61 12.87 -4.64
C GLY A 39 3.88 12.68 -3.82
N PHE A 40 4.12 11.52 -3.20
CA PHE A 40 5.27 11.34 -2.29
C PHE A 40 6.63 11.62 -2.94
N GLN A 41 6.76 11.41 -4.26
CA GLN A 41 7.93 11.79 -5.06
C GLN A 41 8.30 13.29 -4.99
N GLN A 42 7.37 14.15 -4.59
CA GLN A 42 7.60 15.59 -4.48
C GLN A 42 8.29 15.94 -3.15
N VAL A 43 8.15 15.09 -2.14
CA VAL A 43 8.60 15.33 -0.75
C VAL A 43 9.64 14.30 -0.27
N THR A 44 9.95 13.29 -1.09
CA THR A 44 11.04 12.33 -0.84
C THR A 44 11.98 12.21 -2.03
N LYS A 45 13.17 11.65 -1.80
CA LYS A 45 14.17 11.34 -2.84
C LYS A 45 14.52 9.86 -2.91
N TYR A 46 14.01 9.07 -1.99
CA TYR A 46 14.38 7.67 -1.81
C TYR A 46 13.14 6.79 -1.67
N ILE A 47 13.21 5.60 -2.25
CA ILE A 47 12.33 4.47 -1.96
C ILE A 47 13.21 3.36 -1.40
N SER A 48 12.84 2.77 -0.27
CA SER A 48 13.51 1.60 0.29
C SER A 48 12.65 0.36 0.11
N MET A 49 13.24 -0.70 -0.41
CA MET A 49 12.59 -1.98 -0.67
C MET A 49 13.37 -3.13 -0.06
N GLY A 50 12.70 -4.27 0.15
CA GLY A 50 13.40 -5.50 0.56
C GLY A 50 14.40 -6.01 -0.49
N PRO A 51 15.20 -7.03 -0.12
CA PRO A 51 16.24 -7.58 -0.98
C PRO A 51 15.67 -8.15 -2.28
N PRO A 52 16.50 -8.36 -3.33
CA PRO A 52 16.06 -9.00 -4.57
C PRO A 52 15.29 -10.30 -4.30
N GLY A 53 14.07 -10.42 -4.83
CA GLY A 53 13.16 -11.54 -4.58
C GLY A 53 12.15 -11.32 -3.45
N LEU A 54 12.31 -10.27 -2.62
CA LEU A 54 11.38 -9.90 -1.56
C LEU A 54 11.09 -8.39 -1.63
N MET A 55 9.97 -8.01 -2.22
CA MET A 55 9.65 -6.59 -2.45
C MET A 55 9.38 -5.81 -1.16
N SER A 56 8.70 -6.43 -0.18
CA SER A 56 8.39 -5.84 1.12
C SER A 56 8.77 -6.80 2.24
N VAL A 57 9.48 -6.29 3.24
CA VAL A 57 9.94 -7.07 4.41
C VAL A 57 8.89 -7.17 5.52
N TYR A 58 7.91 -6.26 5.53
CA TYR A 58 6.91 -6.17 6.60
C TYR A 58 5.48 -6.41 6.11
N GLN A 59 5.18 -6.16 4.83
CA GLN A 59 3.83 -6.27 4.28
C GLN A 59 3.88 -6.74 2.82
N PRO A 60 4.19 -8.03 2.56
CA PRO A 60 4.19 -8.58 1.20
C PRO A 60 2.78 -8.74 0.62
N VAL A 61 1.75 -8.78 1.47
CA VAL A 61 0.34 -8.84 1.08
C VAL A 61 -0.45 -7.94 2.04
N ASP A 62 -0.89 -6.78 1.55
CA ASP A 62 -1.74 -5.85 2.28
C ASP A 62 -3.21 -6.09 1.90
N LEU A 63 -3.93 -6.85 2.73
CA LEU A 63 -5.31 -7.21 2.45
C LEU A 63 -6.26 -6.07 2.83
N MET A 64 -7.16 -5.75 1.91
CA MET A 64 -8.37 -4.99 2.23
C MET A 64 -9.53 -5.96 2.49
N ASP A 65 -10.57 -5.47 3.18
CA ASP A 65 -11.77 -6.23 3.45
C ASP A 65 -13.05 -5.42 3.20
N PHE A 66 -14.16 -6.15 3.18
CA PHE A 66 -15.50 -5.59 3.30
C PHE A 66 -16.09 -6.04 4.62
N ALA A 67 -16.21 -5.13 5.57
CA ALA A 67 -16.91 -5.36 6.82
C ALA A 67 -18.37 -4.87 6.71
N VAL A 68 -19.33 -5.76 7.01
CA VAL A 68 -20.76 -5.45 7.03
C VAL A 68 -21.31 -5.56 8.45
N ASN A 69 -22.25 -4.67 8.80
CA ASN A 69 -22.99 -4.77 10.05
C ASN A 69 -23.83 -6.06 10.09
N MET A 70 -23.65 -6.86 11.15
CA MET A 70 -24.28 -8.18 11.24
C MET A 70 -25.81 -8.15 11.28
N ASN A 71 -26.42 -7.08 11.84
CA ASN A 71 -27.87 -6.96 11.85
C ASN A 71 -28.43 -6.72 10.43
N VAL A 72 -27.69 -6.00 9.59
CA VAL A 72 -28.04 -5.80 8.18
C VAL A 72 -27.81 -7.08 7.39
N TRP A 73 -26.66 -7.75 7.59
CA TRP A 73 -26.35 -9.02 6.95
C TRP A 73 -27.43 -10.07 7.19
N ASN A 74 -27.88 -10.19 8.44
CA ASN A 74 -28.88 -11.18 8.83
C ASN A 74 -30.26 -10.93 8.22
N GLN A 75 -30.57 -9.70 7.79
CA GLN A 75 -31.81 -9.37 7.10
C GLN A 75 -31.78 -9.74 5.61
N LEU A 76 -30.61 -10.01 5.04
CA LEU A 76 -30.50 -10.43 3.65
C LEU A 76 -31.00 -11.87 3.45
N PRO A 77 -31.81 -12.14 2.41
CA PRO A 77 -32.07 -13.49 1.94
C PRO A 77 -30.76 -14.19 1.54
N ASP A 78 -30.71 -15.51 1.68
CA ASP A 78 -29.49 -16.29 1.43
C ASP A 78 -28.94 -16.10 0.00
N LYS A 79 -29.82 -15.93 -0.99
CA LYS A 79 -29.42 -15.62 -2.37
C LYS A 79 -28.64 -14.29 -2.46
N LEU A 80 -29.02 -13.27 -1.69
CA LEU A 80 -28.32 -11.99 -1.68
C LEU A 80 -27.02 -12.05 -0.87
N LYS A 81 -26.97 -12.80 0.23
CA LYS A 81 -25.71 -13.06 0.94
C LYS A 81 -24.68 -13.69 0.01
N LYS A 82 -25.08 -14.76 -0.67
CA LYS A 82 -24.21 -15.43 -1.65
C LYS A 82 -23.80 -14.51 -2.80
N PHE A 83 -24.73 -13.72 -3.33
CA PHE A 83 -24.40 -12.73 -4.35
C PHE A 83 -23.34 -11.74 -3.87
N VAL A 84 -23.46 -11.20 -2.65
CA VAL A 84 -22.47 -10.26 -2.10
C VAL A 84 -21.10 -10.93 -1.93
N GLU A 85 -21.05 -12.16 -1.40
CA GLU A 85 -19.79 -12.91 -1.26
C GLU A 85 -19.11 -13.15 -2.62
N ASP A 86 -19.88 -13.58 -3.62
CA ASP A 86 -19.37 -13.85 -4.97
C ASP A 86 -18.82 -12.55 -5.63
N GLU A 87 -19.54 -11.42 -5.50
CA GLU A 87 -19.10 -10.13 -6.03
C GLU A 87 -17.86 -9.58 -5.32
N ILE A 88 -17.75 -9.74 -3.99
CA ILE A 88 -16.53 -9.36 -3.26
C ILE A 88 -15.32 -10.16 -3.75
N GLN A 89 -15.50 -11.46 -4.02
CA GLN A 89 -14.42 -12.30 -4.56
C GLN A 89 -13.99 -11.86 -5.97
N VAL A 90 -14.96 -11.52 -6.84
CA VAL A 90 -14.67 -10.97 -8.18
C VAL A 90 -13.96 -9.63 -8.08
N TYR A 91 -14.43 -8.75 -7.20
CA TYR A 91 -13.85 -7.44 -6.97
C TYR A 91 -12.41 -7.56 -6.44
N SER A 92 -12.15 -8.43 -5.47
CA SER A 92 -10.81 -8.66 -4.94
C SER A 92 -9.80 -8.98 -6.06
N ASN A 93 -10.17 -9.89 -6.97
CA ASN A 93 -9.33 -10.25 -8.11
C ASN A 93 -9.13 -9.10 -9.10
N THR A 94 -10.21 -8.36 -9.38
CA THR A 94 -10.19 -7.25 -10.34
C THR A 94 -9.39 -6.06 -9.80
N HIS A 95 -9.60 -5.74 -8.52
CA HIS A 95 -8.85 -4.73 -7.78
C HIS A 95 -7.36 -5.05 -7.78
N PHE A 96 -6.99 -6.28 -7.39
CA PHE A 96 -5.59 -6.70 -7.39
C PHE A 96 -4.97 -6.59 -8.78
N GLY A 97 -5.63 -7.12 -9.82
CA GLY A 97 -5.14 -7.05 -11.19
C GLY A 97 -4.94 -5.62 -11.70
N ALA A 98 -5.86 -4.71 -11.37
CA ALA A 98 -5.77 -3.30 -11.74
C ALA A 98 -4.61 -2.59 -11.03
N ILE A 99 -4.44 -2.83 -9.72
CA ILE A 99 -3.32 -2.26 -8.95
C ILE A 99 -1.98 -2.78 -9.48
N GLN A 100 -1.86 -4.09 -9.76
CA GLN A 100 -0.62 -4.65 -10.32
C GLN A 100 -0.27 -4.00 -11.66
N LYS A 101 -1.25 -3.82 -12.55
CA LYS A 101 -1.03 -3.11 -13.82
C LYS A 101 -0.53 -1.69 -13.57
N ALA A 102 -1.21 -0.95 -12.70
CA ALA A 102 -0.83 0.43 -12.39
C ALA A 102 0.57 0.52 -11.76
N ASP A 103 0.94 -0.43 -10.90
CA ASP A 103 2.24 -0.49 -10.25
C ASP A 103 3.37 -0.74 -11.25
N MET A 104 3.16 -1.65 -12.21
CA MET A 104 4.11 -1.87 -13.31
C MET A 104 4.34 -0.59 -14.13
N GLU A 105 3.29 0.19 -14.34
CA GLU A 105 3.34 1.47 -15.04
C GLU A 105 3.89 2.62 -14.17
N ALA A 106 3.95 2.48 -12.84
CA ALA A 106 4.38 3.55 -11.95
C ALA A 106 5.90 3.62 -11.76
N TRP A 107 6.59 2.47 -11.82
CA TRP A 107 8.03 2.41 -11.50
C TRP A 107 8.90 3.35 -12.32
N HIS A 108 8.68 3.42 -13.64
CA HIS A 108 9.47 4.30 -14.50
C HIS A 108 9.26 5.78 -14.15
N LYS A 109 8.09 6.15 -13.64
CA LYS A 109 7.81 7.54 -13.25
C LYS A 109 8.70 7.99 -12.09
N PHE A 110 8.97 7.10 -11.14
CA PHE A 110 9.89 7.40 -10.04
C PHE A 110 11.33 7.56 -10.54
N THR A 111 11.80 6.68 -11.43
CA THR A 111 13.14 6.81 -12.00
C THR A 111 13.28 8.07 -12.86
N ASP A 112 12.26 8.42 -13.65
CA ASP A 112 12.23 9.63 -14.48
C ASP A 112 12.19 10.90 -13.64
N ALA A 113 11.58 10.85 -12.45
CA ALA A 113 11.59 11.92 -11.46
C ALA A 113 12.89 12.00 -10.64
N GLY A 114 13.88 11.13 -10.92
CA GLY A 114 15.17 11.10 -10.24
C GLY A 114 15.11 10.54 -8.82
N ILE A 115 14.13 9.70 -8.51
CA ILE A 115 14.02 9.02 -7.21
C ILE A 115 14.95 7.80 -7.19
N GLU A 116 15.73 7.70 -6.12
CA GLU A 116 16.66 6.59 -5.90
C GLU A 116 15.92 5.41 -5.24
N ILE A 117 15.87 4.27 -5.94
CA ILE A 117 15.24 3.05 -5.44
C ILE A 117 16.32 2.15 -4.83
N ASN A 118 16.35 2.10 -3.51
CA ASN A 118 17.29 1.34 -2.71
C ASN A 118 16.74 -0.03 -2.33
N ARG A 119 17.64 -1.02 -2.31
CA ARG A 119 17.36 -2.41 -1.96
C ARG A 119 18.18 -2.77 -0.72
N LEU A 120 17.50 -3.29 0.28
CA LEU A 120 18.16 -3.89 1.44
C LEU A 120 19.02 -5.09 1.03
N GLY A 121 20.09 -5.34 1.78
CA GLY A 121 20.93 -6.53 1.65
C GLY A 121 20.30 -7.74 2.35
N PRO A 122 20.71 -8.97 2.02
CA PRO A 122 20.30 -10.17 2.76
C PRO A 122 20.61 -10.10 4.27
N GLU A 123 21.63 -9.35 4.67
CA GLU A 123 22.04 -9.11 6.05
C GLU A 123 21.11 -8.19 6.84
N ASP A 124 20.20 -7.48 6.16
CA ASP A 124 19.23 -6.56 6.78
C ASP A 124 17.91 -7.26 7.19
N LEU A 125 17.76 -8.55 6.87
CA LEU A 125 16.63 -9.40 7.28
C LEU A 125 16.88 -10.04 8.66
#